data_AF-A0A0S8CRY6-F1
#
_entry.id   AF-A0A0S8CRY6-F1
#
_cell.length_a   1.000
_cell.length_b   1.000
_cell.length_c   1.000
_cell.angle_alpha   90.00
_cell.angle_beta   90.00
_cell.angle_gamma   90.00
#
_symmetry.space_group_name_H-M   'P 1'
#
loop_
_entity.id
_entity.type
_entity.pdbx_description
1 polymer ?
#
loop_
_entity_poly.entity_id
_entity_poly.type
_entity_poly.pdbx_seq_one_letter_code
_entity_poly.pdbx_strand_id
1 'polypeptide(L)'
;MKLKVLTLILVILLAVSGCSSSGDKSASSENGKLATINTMMNKGYEMSENQRQTINQLVADGKNLAAGGKQAEADKLYDEAIKLLEVIAETDRFNKSE
;
A
#
# COMPACT_ATOMS: atom_id res chain seq x y z
N MET A 1 4.04 24.91 36.93
CA MET A 1 2.73 25.58 36.87
C MET A 1 1.90 24.94 35.77
N LYS A 2 0.68 24.52 36.09
CA LYS A 2 -0.26 23.84 35.20
C LYS A 2 -0.90 24.88 34.28
N LEU A 3 -0.79 24.75 32.97
CA LEU A 3 -1.63 25.52 32.05
C LEU A 3 -2.63 24.56 31.39
N LYS A 4 -3.80 24.49 32.03
CA LYS A 4 -5.05 24.04 31.42
C LYS A 4 -5.53 25.18 30.52
N VAL A 5 -5.62 24.98 29.22
CA VAL A 5 -6.51 25.77 28.38
C VAL A 5 -7.28 24.81 27.49
N LEU A 6 -8.50 24.56 27.94
CA LEU A 6 -9.56 23.88 27.24
C LEU A 6 -10.30 24.99 26.48
N THR A 7 -10.23 25.01 25.15
CA THR A 7 -11.11 25.88 24.36
C THR A 7 -11.76 25.07 23.25
N LEU A 8 -13.07 25.02 23.40
CA LEU A 8 -14.09 24.26 22.72
C LEU A 8 -14.73 25.21 21.70
N ILE A 9 -14.55 24.97 20.40
CA ILE A 9 -15.32 25.64 19.32
C ILE A 9 -15.45 24.61 18.19
N LEU A 10 -16.56 23.87 18.14
CA LEU A 10 -17.85 24.21 17.52
C LEU A 10 -17.88 23.78 16.05
N VAL A 11 -18.67 22.74 15.85
CA VAL A 11 -19.14 22.14 14.61
C VAL A 11 -19.65 23.19 13.63
N ILE A 12 -19.08 23.22 12.43
CA ILE A 12 -19.80 23.69 11.24
C ILE A 12 -19.83 22.51 10.27
N LEU A 13 -20.98 21.84 10.28
CA LEU A 13 -21.37 20.86 9.29
C LEU A 13 -22.13 21.60 8.17
N LEU A 14 -21.93 21.11 6.95
CA LEU A 14 -22.77 21.25 5.75
C LEU A 14 -22.50 22.46 4.85
N ALA A 15 -21.81 22.21 3.74
CA ALA A 15 -22.49 22.04 2.45
C ALA A 15 -21.48 21.67 1.35
N VAL A 16 -21.45 20.39 0.95
CA VAL A 16 -21.12 20.00 -0.42
C VAL A 16 -22.21 19.04 -0.87
N SER A 17 -23.21 19.60 -1.53
CA SER A 17 -24.18 18.87 -2.35
C SER A 17 -23.89 19.21 -3.81
N GLY A 18 -23.50 18.17 -4.56
CA GLY A 18 -23.14 18.20 -5.99
C GLY A 18 -21.78 17.51 -6.18
N CYS A 19 -21.58 16.49 -7.02
CA CYS A 19 -22.42 15.87 -8.03
C CYS A 19 -21.82 14.47 -8.31
N SER A 20 -22.71 13.49 -8.51
CA SER A 20 -22.57 12.21 -9.21
C SER A 20 -21.21 11.57 -9.44
N SER A 21 -21.10 10.34 -8.91
CA SER A 21 -20.76 9.13 -9.67
C SER A 21 -19.49 9.15 -10.51
N SER A 22 -18.38 8.84 -9.87
CA SER A 22 -17.56 7.67 -10.24
C SER A 22 -16.58 7.45 -9.09
N GLY A 23 -16.96 6.53 -8.20
CA GLY A 23 -16.12 6.11 -7.09
C GLY A 23 -14.99 5.24 -7.61
N ASP A 24 -14.04 5.85 -8.32
CA ASP A 24 -12.71 5.28 -8.47
C ASP A 24 -12.08 5.30 -7.08
N LYS A 25 -12.19 4.17 -6.38
CA LYS A 25 -11.42 3.85 -5.19
C LYS A 25 -9.95 3.88 -5.58
N SER A 26 -9.38 5.08 -5.62
CA SER A 26 -7.95 5.29 -5.72
C SER A 26 -7.30 4.58 -4.54
N ALA A 27 -6.42 3.63 -4.87
CA ALA A 27 -5.68 2.76 -3.98
C ALA A 27 -4.61 3.52 -3.16
N SER A 28 -4.97 4.67 -2.56
CA SER A 28 -4.06 5.55 -1.81
C SER A 28 -4.19 5.43 -0.30
N SER A 29 -4.69 4.31 0.21
CA SER A 29 -4.54 3.92 1.62
C SER A 29 -3.40 2.92 1.72
N GLU A 30 -2.62 2.92 2.80
CA GLU A 30 -1.62 1.87 3.11
C GLU A 30 -2.14 0.45 2.86
N ASN A 31 -3.41 0.24 3.19
CA ASN A 31 -4.10 -1.03 2.99
C ASN A 31 -4.22 -1.41 1.51
N GLY A 32 -4.27 -0.43 0.59
CA GLY A 32 -4.34 -0.65 -0.84
C GLY A 32 -3.08 -1.32 -1.40
N LYS A 33 -1.90 -0.80 -1.07
CA LYS A 33 -0.63 -1.36 -1.57
C LYS A 33 -0.36 -2.75 -1.02
N LEU A 34 -0.55 -2.94 0.29
CA LEU A 34 -0.43 -4.25 0.92
C LEU A 34 -1.44 -5.27 0.37
N ALA A 35 -2.68 -4.85 0.09
CA ALA A 35 -3.67 -5.70 -0.55
C ALA A 35 -3.27 -6.09 -1.98
N THR A 36 -2.70 -5.16 -2.75
CA THR A 36 -2.15 -5.44 -4.08
C THR A 36 -1.03 -6.47 -4.02
N ILE A 37 -0.06 -6.29 -3.11
CA ILE A 37 1.06 -7.22 -2.92
C ILE A 37 0.54 -8.61 -2.56
N ASN A 38 -0.36 -8.72 -1.58
CA ASN A 38 -0.96 -10.00 -1.18
C ASN A 38 -1.72 -10.65 -2.36
N THR A 39 -2.47 -9.86 -3.12
CA THR A 39 -3.19 -10.35 -4.30
C THR A 39 -2.23 -10.92 -5.34
N MET A 40 -1.13 -10.22 -5.63
CA MET A 40 -0.13 -10.66 -6.60
C MET A 40 0.64 -11.89 -6.12
N MET A 41 1.03 -11.94 -4.85
CA MET A 41 1.68 -13.12 -4.24
C MET A 41 0.78 -14.37 -4.29
N ASN A 42 -0.53 -14.20 -4.15
CA ASN A 42 -1.51 -15.28 -4.22
C ASN A 42 -1.82 -15.76 -5.65
N LYS A 43 -1.38 -15.04 -6.69
CA LYS A 43 -1.57 -15.48 -8.08
C LYS A 43 -0.69 -16.67 -8.48
N GLY A 44 0.26 -17.05 -7.63
CA GLY A 44 1.07 -18.25 -7.84
C GLY A 44 2.04 -18.16 -9.01
N TYR A 45 2.54 -16.96 -9.32
CA TYR A 45 3.60 -16.78 -10.31
C TYR A 45 4.83 -17.63 -9.94
N GLU A 46 5.47 -18.21 -10.94
CA GLU A 46 6.72 -18.92 -10.74
C GLU A 46 7.81 -17.93 -10.34
N MET A 47 8.35 -18.09 -9.13
CA MET A 47 9.36 -17.21 -8.56
C MET A 47 10.39 -18.02 -7.78
N SER A 48 11.64 -17.60 -7.85
CA SER A 48 12.70 -18.16 -7.03
C SER A 48 12.48 -17.88 -5.54
N GLU A 49 13.06 -18.71 -4.68
CA GLU A 49 13.02 -18.51 -3.23
C GLU A 49 13.63 -17.16 -2.83
N ASN A 50 14.71 -16.73 -3.49
CA ASN A 50 15.34 -15.43 -3.25
C ASN A 50 14.37 -14.28 -3.55
N GLN A 51 13.66 -14.32 -4.68
CA GLN A 51 12.67 -13.29 -5.03
C GLN A 51 11.54 -13.24 -3.99
N ARG A 52 11.03 -14.41 -3.58
CA ARG A 52 10.01 -14.51 -2.53
C ARG A 52 10.49 -13.90 -1.21
N GLN A 53 11.71 -14.22 -0.80
CA GLN A 53 12.31 -13.67 0.41
C GLN A 53 12.51 -12.16 0.32
N THR A 54 12.98 -11.63 -0.81
CA THR A 54 13.13 -10.20 -1.04
C THR A 54 11.79 -9.47 -0.93
N ILE A 55 10.73 -9.98 -1.55
CA ILE A 55 9.38 -9.40 -1.46
C ILE A 55 8.89 -9.40 0.00
N ASN A 56 9.04 -10.53 0.70
CA ASN A 56 8.63 -10.63 2.10
C ASN A 56 9.40 -9.65 3.00
N GLN A 57 10.70 -9.47 2.75
CA GLN A 57 11.54 -8.54 3.50
C GLN A 57 11.10 -7.09 3.28
N LEU A 58 10.90 -6.67 2.02
CA LEU A 58 10.40 -5.33 1.68
C LEU A 58 9.05 -5.03 2.35
N VAL A 59 8.15 -6.01 2.38
CA VAL A 59 6.85 -5.88 3.06
C VAL A 59 7.01 -5.77 4.58
N ALA A 60 7.89 -6.58 5.18
CA ALA A 60 8.12 -6.54 6.63
C ALA A 60 8.75 -5.20 7.06
N ASP A 61 9.75 -4.73 6.32
CA ASP A 61 10.41 -3.45 6.59
C ASP A 61 9.45 -2.27 6.37
N GLY A 62 8.62 -2.32 5.33
CA GLY A 62 7.57 -1.34 5.10
C GLY A 62 6.59 -1.26 6.27
N LYS A 63 6.15 -2.41 6.80
CA LYS A 63 5.26 -2.46 7.98
C LYS A 63 5.91 -1.88 9.22
N ASN A 64 7.20 -2.16 9.42
CA ASN A 64 7.97 -1.60 10.55
C ASN A 64 8.09 -0.07 10.45
N LEU A 65 8.35 0.46 9.25
CA LEU A 65 8.42 1.90 9.01
C LEU A 65 7.06 2.58 9.22
N ALA A 66 5.98 1.99 8.72
CA ALA A 66 4.61 2.46 8.90
C ALA A 66 4.24 2.54 10.39
N ALA A 67 4.52 1.48 11.15
CA ALA A 67 4.31 1.45 12.60
C ALA A 67 5.13 2.52 13.35
N GLY A 68 6.28 2.91 12.80
CA GLY A 68 7.11 4.01 13.30
C GLY A 68 6.66 5.41 12.85
N GLY A 69 5.53 5.55 12.15
CA GLY A 69 5.02 6.82 11.61
C GLY A 69 5.73 7.32 10.35
N LYS A 70 6.60 6.50 9.75
CA LYS A 70 7.38 6.84 8.55
C LYS A 70 6.67 6.41 7.27
N GLN A 71 5.47 6.94 7.07
CA GLN A 71 4.57 6.50 5.99
C GLN A 71 5.21 6.56 4.60
N ALA A 72 5.86 7.67 4.28
CA ALA A 72 6.45 7.88 2.97
C ALA A 72 7.64 6.95 2.69
N GLU A 73 8.37 6.50 3.72
CA GLU A 73 9.45 5.52 3.58
C GLU A 73 8.85 4.10 3.41
N ALA A 74 7.81 3.77 4.16
CA ALA A 74 7.07 2.51 4.01
C ALA A 74 6.48 2.35 2.59
N ASP A 75 5.85 3.41 2.08
CA ASP A 75 5.21 3.42 0.77
C ASP A 75 6.20 3.14 -0.37
N LYS A 76 7.46 3.59 -0.24
CA LYS A 76 8.53 3.30 -1.20
C LYS A 76 8.88 1.81 -1.23
N LEU A 77 8.99 1.17 -0.05
CA LEU A 77 9.27 -0.25 0.03
C LEU A 77 8.13 -1.09 -0.55
N TYR A 78 6.89 -0.67 -0.31
CA TYR A 78 5.73 -1.32 -0.93
C TYR A 78 5.72 -1.16 -2.45
N ASP A 79 6.07 0.02 -2.98
CA ASP A 79 6.18 0.22 -4.43
C ASP A 79 7.29 -0.63 -5.07
N GLU A 80 8.42 -0.78 -4.38
CA GLU A 80 9.50 -1.68 -4.83
C GLU A 80 9.04 -3.15 -4.87
N ALA A 81 8.31 -3.60 -3.84
CA ALA A 81 7.75 -4.95 -3.81
C ALA A 81 6.76 -5.19 -4.95
N ILE A 82 5.88 -4.22 -5.24
CA ILE A 82 4.93 -4.29 -6.35
C ILE A 82 5.67 -4.39 -7.69
N LYS A 83 6.65 -3.52 -7.94
CA LYS A 83 7.43 -3.54 -9.20
C LYS A 83 8.13 -4.87 -9.42
N LEU A 84 8.72 -5.45 -8.36
CA LEU A 84 9.37 -6.76 -8.47
C LEU A 84 8.35 -7.86 -8.82
N LEU A 85 7.16 -7.81 -8.22
CA LEU A 85 6.07 -8.73 -8.54
C LEU A 85 5.54 -8.56 -9.97
N GLU A 86 5.53 -7.34 -10.52
CA GLU A 86 5.15 -7.08 -11.91
C GLU A 86 6.14 -7.73 -12.88
N VAL A 87 7.44 -7.51 -12.66
CA VAL A 87 8.50 -8.13 -13.47
C VAL A 87 8.44 -9.66 -13.42
N ILE A 88 8.17 -10.24 -12.24
CA ILE A 88 7.96 -11.68 -12.09
C ILE A 88 6.74 -12.16 -12.86
N ALA A 89 5.62 -11.43 -12.79
CA ALA A 89 4.40 -11.78 -13.52
C ALA A 89 4.62 -11.72 -15.05
N GLU A 90 5.38 -10.75 -15.52
CA GLU A 90 5.76 -10.64 -16.94
C GLU A 90 6.65 -11.81 -17.38
N THR A 91 7.64 -12.17 -16.56
CA THR A 91 8.55 -13.30 -16.83
C THR A 91 7.78 -14.63 -16.85
N ASP A 92 6.88 -14.85 -15.88
CA ASP A 92 6.02 -16.05 -15.82
C ASP A 92 5.12 -16.17 -17.06
N ARG A 93 4.53 -15.04 -17.51
CA ARG A 93 3.74 -15.02 -18.75
C ARG A 93 4.57 -15.35 -19.98
N PHE A 94 5.76 -14.77 -20.09
CA PHE A 94 6.67 -15.03 -21.19
C PHE A 94 7.04 -16.52 -21.27
N ASN A 95 7.48 -17.11 -20.14
CA ASN A 95 7.88 -18.51 -20.06
C ASN A 95 6.73 -19.51 -20.37
N LYS A 96 5.48 -19.12 -20.15
CA LYS A 96 4.30 -19.95 -20.45
C LYS A 96 3.75 -19.75 -21.87
N SER A 97 4.22 -18.72 -22.56
CA SER A 97 3.80 -18.40 -23.94
C SER A 97 4.73 -18.97 -25.01
N GLU A 98 5.90 -19.47 -24.62
CA GLU A 98 6.84 -20.24 -25.44
C GLU A 98 6.62 -21.76 -25.26
#